data_AF-A0AAJ3F3B8-F1
#
_entry.id   AF-A0AAJ3F3B8-F1
#
_cell.length_a   1.000
_cell.length_b   1.000
_cell.length_c   1.000
_cell.angle_alpha   90.00
_cell.angle_beta   90.00
_cell.angle_gamma   90.00
#
_symmetry.space_group_name_H-M   'P 1'
#
loop_
_entity.id
_entity.type
_entity.pdbx_description
1 polymer ?
#
loop_
_entity_poly.entity_id
_entity_poly.type
_entity_poly.pdbx_seq_one_letter_code
_entity_poly.pdbx_strand_id
1 'polypeptide(L)'
;MGLGNNERRMLRAMLSEPAQSWSLDELLEATGWSDQVHVAGAGAGLAEDGLVEITEDRGQSVSLGDEGAKAAADGLLEARLWGWLSEQKTAERTMSALSAAFERHEAGPGVGLLKSLGIKVEAGALAADDEDAVIAAIEQRTSFIQTLSKGPLDA
;
A
#
# COMPACT_ATOMS: atom_id res chain seq x y z
N MET A 1 41.79 18.67 -2.61
CA MET A 1 41.55 17.74 -1.47
C MET A 1 41.64 16.32 -2.01
N GLY A 2 41.96 15.34 -1.16
CA GLY A 2 42.09 13.94 -1.60
C GLY A 2 40.82 13.15 -1.32
N LEU A 3 40.55 12.15 -2.16
CA LEU A 3 39.41 11.24 -1.99
C LEU A 3 39.45 10.54 -0.63
N GLY A 4 38.32 10.52 0.07
CA GLY A 4 38.15 9.75 1.29
C GLY A 4 38.23 8.24 1.04
N ASN A 5 38.14 7.45 2.12
CA ASN A 5 38.28 5.99 2.04
C ASN A 5 37.10 5.36 1.28
N ASN A 6 35.89 5.89 1.46
CA ASN A 6 34.69 5.32 0.86
C ASN A 6 34.63 5.64 -0.64
N GLU A 7 34.93 6.88 -1.03
CA GLU A 7 35.07 7.32 -2.42
C GLU A 7 36.10 6.46 -3.15
N ARG A 8 37.28 6.23 -2.55
CA ARG A 8 38.30 5.36 -3.15
C ARG A 8 37.86 3.91 -3.31
N ARG A 9 37.11 3.37 -2.34
CA ARG A 9 36.62 1.99 -2.39
C ARG A 9 35.55 1.82 -3.46
N MET A 10 34.57 2.72 -3.49
CA MET A 10 33.50 2.74 -4.48
C MET A 10 34.06 2.96 -5.90
N LEU A 11 34.94 3.95 -6.08
CA LEU A 11 35.55 4.22 -7.38
C LEU A 11 36.41 3.04 -7.86
N ARG A 12 37.11 2.34 -6.95
CA ARG A 12 37.85 1.13 -7.31
C ARG A 12 36.92 0.00 -7.77
N ALA A 13 35.74 -0.15 -7.14
CA ALA A 13 34.74 -1.11 -7.60
C ALA A 13 34.24 -0.74 -8.99
N MET A 14 33.84 0.52 -9.22
CA MET A 14 33.36 0.97 -10.53
C MET A 14 34.42 0.83 -11.63
N LEU A 15 35.70 1.00 -11.29
CA LEU A 15 36.80 0.83 -12.25
C LEU A 15 37.07 -0.62 -12.66
N SER A 16 36.47 -1.62 -12.02
CA SER A 16 36.52 -2.99 -12.55
C SER A 16 35.72 -3.12 -13.84
N GLU A 17 34.65 -2.34 -13.99
CA GLU A 17 33.80 -2.26 -15.19
C GLU A 17 33.46 -0.79 -15.52
N PRO A 18 34.41 -0.02 -16.11
CA PRO A 18 34.28 1.43 -16.26
C PRO A 18 33.15 1.89 -17.20
N ALA A 19 32.66 1.01 -18.06
CA ALA A 19 31.59 1.30 -19.02
C ALA A 19 30.20 0.93 -18.48
N GLN A 20 30.13 0.29 -17.31
CA GLN A 20 28.87 -0.12 -16.69
C GLN A 20 28.23 1.07 -15.95
N SER A 21 26.92 1.19 -16.06
CA SER A 21 26.12 1.96 -15.10
C SER A 21 25.86 1.08 -13.88
N TRP A 22 26.27 1.57 -12.71
CA TRP A 22 26.18 0.82 -11.46
C TRP A 22 24.93 1.22 -10.67
N SER A 23 24.10 0.24 -10.33
CA SER A 23 22.99 0.41 -9.38
C SER A 23 23.48 0.45 -7.93
N LEU A 24 22.63 0.96 -7.03
CA LEU A 24 22.94 1.02 -5.60
C LEU A 24 23.24 -0.37 -5.01
N ASP A 25 22.45 -1.38 -5.40
CA ASP A 25 22.60 -2.75 -4.89
C ASP A 25 23.90 -3.41 -5.39
N GLU A 26 24.25 -3.24 -6.67
CA GLU A 26 25.52 -3.72 -7.21
C GLU A 26 26.72 -3.08 -6.51
N LEU A 27 26.62 -1.79 -6.17
CA LEU A 27 27.66 -1.09 -5.43
C LEU A 27 27.77 -1.60 -3.99
N LEU A 28 26.65 -1.86 -3.31
CA LEU A 28 26.66 -2.47 -1.97
C LEU A 28 27.36 -3.84 -2.01
N GLU A 29 27.03 -4.68 -3.00
CA GLU A 29 27.64 -6.00 -3.17
C GLU A 29 29.14 -5.89 -3.48
N ALA A 30 29.53 -5.11 -4.49
CA ALA A 30 30.93 -4.99 -4.93
C ALA A 30 31.82 -4.32 -3.88
N THR A 31 31.26 -3.41 -3.08
CA THR A 31 31.99 -2.79 -1.98
C THR A 31 31.91 -3.60 -0.69
N GLY A 32 31.01 -4.57 -0.57
CA GLY A 32 30.74 -5.31 0.67
C GLY A 32 30.16 -4.43 1.78
N TRP A 33 29.46 -3.35 1.42
CA TRP A 33 28.74 -2.51 2.36
C TRP A 33 27.32 -3.03 2.57
N SER A 34 26.80 -2.87 3.78
CA SER A 34 25.43 -3.26 4.14
C SER A 34 24.49 -2.07 4.30
N ASP A 35 25.03 -0.85 4.31
CA ASP A 35 24.28 0.39 4.53
C ASP A 35 24.44 1.30 3.31
N GLN A 36 23.31 1.63 2.69
CA GLN A 36 23.21 2.52 1.54
C GLN A 36 23.81 3.91 1.79
N VAL A 37 23.90 4.35 3.05
CA VAL A 37 24.52 5.64 3.40
C VAL A 37 25.97 5.71 2.91
N HIS A 38 26.69 4.60 2.87
CA HIS A 38 28.07 4.58 2.35
C HIS A 38 28.13 4.81 0.84
N VAL A 39 27.22 4.19 0.08
CA VAL A 39 27.12 4.38 -1.37
C VAL A 39 26.66 5.81 -1.68
N ALA A 40 25.62 6.29 -1.00
CA ALA A 40 25.08 7.63 -1.21
C ALA A 40 26.12 8.72 -0.89
N GLY A 41 26.82 8.62 0.24
CA GLY A 41 27.84 9.59 0.63
C GLY A 41 29.07 9.57 -0.29
N ALA A 42 29.57 8.38 -0.62
CA ALA A 42 30.72 8.25 -1.53
C ALA A 42 30.37 8.71 -2.95
N GLY A 43 29.19 8.33 -3.45
CA GLY A 43 28.67 8.76 -4.74
C GLY A 43 28.52 10.28 -4.82
N ALA A 44 27.97 10.92 -3.78
CA ALA A 44 27.86 12.37 -3.71
C ALA A 44 29.24 13.07 -3.78
N GLY A 45 30.20 12.64 -2.96
CA GLY A 45 31.56 13.21 -2.99
C GLY A 45 32.28 12.98 -4.33
N LEU A 46 32.15 11.79 -4.92
CA LEU A 46 32.72 11.50 -6.24
C LEU A 46 32.06 12.32 -7.35
N ALA A 47 30.76 12.59 -7.26
CA ALA A 47 30.03 13.41 -8.23
C ALA A 47 30.42 14.90 -8.10
N GLU A 48 30.60 15.40 -6.88
CA GLU A 48 31.14 16.75 -6.62
C GLU A 48 32.55 16.92 -7.21
N ASP A 49 33.37 15.88 -7.12
CA ASP A 49 34.72 15.84 -7.73
C ASP A 49 34.70 15.58 -9.25
N GLY A 50 33.52 15.38 -9.87
CA GLY A 50 33.34 15.16 -11.30
C GLY A 50 33.85 13.80 -11.80
N LEU A 51 33.96 12.81 -10.91
CA LEU A 51 34.49 11.48 -11.22
C LEU A 51 33.41 10.45 -11.55
N VAL A 52 32.16 10.70 -11.16
CA VAL A 52 31.00 9.87 -11.48
C VAL A 52 29.81 10.74 -11.83
N GLU A 53 28.88 10.21 -12.61
CA GLU A 53 27.57 10.80 -12.84
C GLU A 53 26.52 10.00 -12.09
N ILE A 54 25.58 10.69 -11.44
CA ILE A 54 24.47 10.06 -10.72
C ILE A 54 23.21 10.19 -11.57
N THR A 55 22.60 9.06 -11.92
CA THR A 55 21.26 9.01 -12.51
C THR A 55 20.28 8.59 -11.42
N GLU A 56 19.21 9.37 -11.23
CA GLU A 56 18.17 9.09 -10.24
C GLU A 56 16.85 8.80 -10.93
N ASP A 57 16.30 7.61 -10.70
CA ASP A 57 14.94 7.25 -11.09
C ASP A 57 14.03 7.26 -9.86
N ARG A 58 12.91 7.97 -9.96
CA ARG A 58 11.90 8.05 -8.90
C ARG A 58 10.62 7.38 -9.36
N GLY A 59 10.09 6.50 -8.51
CA GLY A 59 8.80 5.84 -8.71
C GLY A 59 7.95 5.91 -7.46
N GLN A 60 6.64 5.76 -7.66
CA GLN A 60 5.67 5.53 -6.59
C GLN A 60 4.93 4.24 -6.90
N SER A 61 4.63 3.46 -5.88
CA SER A 61 3.81 2.26 -6.04
C SER A 61 2.76 2.18 -4.94
N VAL A 62 1.63 1.57 -5.28
CA VAL A 62 0.51 1.31 -4.38
C VAL A 62 0.40 -0.20 -4.20
N SER A 63 0.36 -0.64 -2.94
CA SER A 63 0.24 -2.06 -2.58
C SER A 63 -0.75 -2.27 -1.44
N LEU A 64 -1.18 -3.51 -1.24
CA LEU A 64 -2.04 -3.88 -0.12
C LEU A 64 -1.21 -3.95 1.18
N GLY A 65 -1.67 -3.27 2.22
CA GLY A 65 -1.28 -3.58 3.60
C GLY A 65 -2.02 -4.81 4.14
N ASP A 66 -1.74 -5.20 5.38
CA ASP A 66 -2.26 -6.43 5.99
C ASP A 66 -3.78 -6.60 5.89
N GLU A 67 -4.54 -5.56 6.21
CA GLU A 67 -6.01 -5.59 6.12
C GLU A 67 -6.52 -5.62 4.67
N GLY A 68 -5.78 -5.01 3.74
CA GLY A 68 -6.07 -5.10 2.32
C GLY A 68 -5.86 -6.52 1.78
N ALA A 69 -4.81 -7.20 2.24
CA ALA A 69 -4.54 -8.59 1.89
C ALA A 69 -5.63 -9.53 2.43
N LYS A 70 -6.06 -9.35 3.69
CA LYS A 70 -7.21 -10.06 4.25
C LYS A 70 -8.49 -9.78 3.47
N ALA A 71 -8.77 -8.53 3.14
CA ALA A 71 -9.94 -8.17 2.33
C ALA A 71 -9.92 -8.80 0.93
N ALA A 72 -8.74 -8.96 0.32
CA ALA A 72 -8.60 -9.66 -0.95
C ALA A 72 -8.89 -11.17 -0.84
N ALA A 73 -8.55 -11.79 0.30
CA ALA A 73 -8.76 -13.22 0.54
C ALA A 73 -10.19 -13.55 1.04
N ASP A 74 -10.65 -12.82 2.04
CA ASP A 74 -11.88 -13.12 2.80
C ASP A 74 -13.08 -12.25 2.37
N GLY A 75 -12.83 -11.26 1.50
CA GLY A 75 -13.81 -10.27 1.05
C GLY A 75 -13.85 -9.01 1.93
N LEU A 76 -14.31 -7.91 1.34
CA LEU A 76 -14.45 -6.63 2.03
C LEU A 76 -15.40 -6.74 3.23
N LEU A 77 -15.05 -6.08 4.33
CA LEU A 77 -15.90 -6.01 5.52
C LEU A 77 -17.25 -5.36 5.18
N GLU A 78 -17.26 -4.23 4.45
CA GLU A 78 -18.49 -3.59 4.01
C GLU A 78 -19.35 -4.48 3.10
N ALA A 79 -18.75 -5.35 2.29
CA ALA A 79 -19.49 -6.28 1.43
C ALA A 79 -20.22 -7.34 2.26
N ARG A 80 -19.54 -7.92 3.25
CA ARG A 80 -20.12 -8.92 4.16
C ARG A 80 -21.25 -8.32 5.00
N LEU A 81 -21.03 -7.12 5.54
CA LEU A 81 -22.04 -6.42 6.34
C LEU A 81 -23.25 -6.02 5.49
N TRP A 82 -23.02 -5.49 4.28
CA TRP A 82 -24.11 -5.14 3.37
C TRP A 82 -24.91 -6.36 2.95
N GLY A 83 -24.26 -7.45 2.54
CA GLY A 83 -24.94 -8.70 2.18
C GLY A 83 -25.83 -9.21 3.31
N TRP A 84 -25.32 -9.21 4.55
CA TRP A 84 -26.13 -9.55 5.71
C TRP A 84 -27.33 -8.62 5.90
N LEU A 85 -27.14 -7.29 5.79
CA LEU A 85 -28.21 -6.29 5.92
C LEU A 85 -29.29 -6.44 4.86
N SER A 86 -28.90 -6.65 3.60
CA SER A 86 -29.81 -6.79 2.46
C SER A 86 -30.76 -7.98 2.61
N GLU A 87 -30.30 -9.06 3.26
CA GLU A 87 -31.11 -10.24 3.56
C GLU A 87 -32.07 -10.04 4.75
N GLN A 88 -31.81 -9.06 5.63
CA GLN A 88 -32.69 -8.77 6.76
C GLN A 88 -33.92 -7.97 6.34
N LYS A 89 -35.02 -8.17 7.07
CA LYS A 89 -36.17 -7.27 7.03
C LYS A 89 -35.75 -5.89 7.53
N THR A 90 -36.34 -4.82 6.97
CA THR A 90 -36.02 -3.43 7.34
C THR A 90 -36.06 -3.18 8.85
N ALA A 91 -37.03 -3.75 9.57
CA ALA A 91 -37.15 -3.60 11.02
C ALA A 91 -36.04 -4.32 11.83
N GLU A 92 -35.35 -5.29 11.22
CA GLU A 92 -34.29 -6.10 11.83
C GLU A 92 -32.89 -5.58 11.50
N ARG A 93 -32.77 -4.62 10.57
CA ARG A 93 -31.52 -3.93 10.20
C ARG A 93 -31.02 -2.99 11.30
N THR A 94 -30.98 -3.42 12.56
CA THR A 94 -30.60 -2.58 13.70
C THR A 94 -29.12 -2.75 14.06
N MET A 95 -28.55 -1.74 14.73
CA MET A 95 -27.18 -1.81 15.28
C MET A 95 -27.00 -2.97 16.27
N SER A 96 -28.05 -3.30 17.04
CA SER A 96 -28.03 -4.42 17.97
C SER A 96 -27.95 -5.76 17.25
N ALA A 97 -28.75 -5.93 16.19
CA ALA A 97 -28.74 -7.15 15.40
C ALA A 97 -27.39 -7.32 14.67
N LEU A 98 -26.86 -6.24 14.10
CA LEU A 98 -25.53 -6.23 13.47
C LEU A 98 -24.44 -6.64 14.47
N SER A 99 -24.46 -6.10 15.68
CA SER A 99 -23.48 -6.42 16.73
C SER A 99 -23.64 -7.83 17.31
N ALA A 100 -24.76 -8.50 17.06
CA ALA A 100 -24.95 -9.91 17.40
C ALA A 100 -24.49 -10.85 16.27
N ALA A 101 -24.50 -10.37 15.02
CA ALA A 101 -24.08 -11.15 13.85
C ALA A 101 -22.58 -11.04 13.55
N PHE A 102 -21.94 -9.93 13.95
CA PHE A 102 -20.51 -9.66 13.72
C PHE A 102 -19.77 -9.41 15.02
N GLU A 103 -18.48 -9.76 15.02
CA GLU A 103 -17.60 -9.52 16.16
C GLU A 103 -17.45 -8.02 16.45
N ARG A 104 -17.15 -7.67 17.71
CA ARG A 104 -17.03 -6.26 18.11
C ARG A 104 -15.97 -5.49 17.32
N HIS A 105 -14.88 -6.16 16.96
CA HIS A 105 -13.80 -5.57 16.16
C HIS A 105 -14.17 -5.38 14.68
N GLU A 106 -15.25 -5.99 14.21
CA GLU A 106 -15.79 -5.85 12.86
C GLU A 106 -16.98 -4.88 12.83
N ALA A 107 -17.94 -5.04 13.73
CA ALA A 107 -19.18 -4.27 13.74
C ALA A 107 -18.93 -2.76 13.87
N GLY A 108 -18.00 -2.35 14.74
CA GLY A 108 -17.66 -0.94 14.94
C GLY A 108 -17.08 -0.27 13.67
N PRO A 109 -15.91 -0.73 13.18
CA PRO A 109 -15.32 -0.23 11.93
C PRO A 109 -16.24 -0.40 10.73
N GLY A 110 -16.94 -1.54 10.64
CA GLY A 110 -17.88 -1.85 9.57
C GLY A 110 -19.02 -0.85 9.45
N VAL A 111 -19.60 -0.39 10.56
CA VAL A 111 -20.62 0.68 10.53
C VAL A 111 -20.04 2.00 10.02
N GLY A 112 -18.77 2.31 10.34
CA GLY A 112 -18.07 3.46 9.77
C GLY A 112 -17.94 3.37 8.25
N LEU A 113 -17.58 2.18 7.74
CA LEU A 113 -17.47 1.92 6.31
C LEU A 113 -18.83 2.02 5.62
N LEU A 114 -19.88 1.41 6.18
CA LEU A 114 -21.25 1.51 5.66
C LEU A 114 -21.73 2.96 5.58
N LYS A 115 -21.45 3.78 6.61
CA LYS A 115 -21.76 5.22 6.58
C LYS A 115 -21.04 5.96 5.46
N SER A 116 -19.79 5.60 5.17
CA SER A 116 -19.04 6.17 4.04
C SER A 116 -19.66 5.84 2.68
N LEU A 117 -20.46 4.77 2.61
CA LEU A 117 -21.20 4.33 1.42
C LEU A 117 -22.60 4.96 1.33
N GLY A 118 -23.00 5.79 2.29
CA GLY A 118 -24.30 6.47 2.30
C GLY A 118 -25.37 5.81 3.18
N ILE A 119 -25.04 4.75 3.93
CA ILE A 119 -25.98 4.13 4.87
C ILE A 119 -26.14 5.02 6.11
N LYS A 120 -27.39 5.27 6.49
CA LYS A 120 -27.80 6.12 7.60
C LYS A 120 -28.54 5.30 8.65
N VAL A 121 -28.66 5.86 9.84
CA VAL A 121 -29.53 5.31 10.89
C VAL A 121 -30.83 6.11 10.91
N GLU A 122 -31.92 5.46 10.55
CA GLU A 122 -33.27 6.03 10.51
C GLU A 122 -34.18 5.25 11.45
N ALA A 123 -34.78 5.95 12.43
CA ALA A 123 -35.64 5.33 13.45
C ALA A 123 -35.04 4.08 14.14
N GLY A 124 -33.71 3.99 14.24
CA GLY A 124 -32.99 2.87 14.83
C GLY A 124 -32.60 1.73 13.87
N ALA A 125 -32.95 1.84 12.58
CA ALA A 125 -32.59 0.92 11.53
C ALA A 125 -31.54 1.52 10.57
N LEU A 126 -30.69 0.67 10.01
CA LEU A 126 -29.72 1.01 8.97
C LEU A 126 -30.43 0.98 7.61
N ALA A 127 -30.43 2.13 6.93
CA ALA A 127 -31.09 2.33 5.65
C ALA A 127 -30.17 3.06 4.67
N ALA A 128 -30.29 2.75 3.38
CA ALA A 128 -29.64 3.49 2.32
C ALA A 128 -30.74 4.14 1.46
N ASP A 129 -30.50 5.39 1.03
CA ASP A 129 -31.41 6.08 0.10
C ASP A 129 -31.35 5.44 -1.31
N ASP A 130 -30.18 4.90 -1.66
CA ASP A 130 -29.87 4.28 -2.94
C ASP A 130 -29.04 3.01 -2.70
N GLU A 131 -29.71 1.86 -2.65
CA GLU A 131 -29.06 0.56 -2.44
C GLU A 131 -28.14 0.18 -3.62
N ASP A 132 -28.49 0.57 -4.85
CA ASP A 132 -27.71 0.27 -6.05
C ASP A 132 -26.37 1.04 -6.03
N ALA A 133 -26.36 2.28 -5.54
CA ALA A 133 -25.13 3.05 -5.36
C ALA A 133 -24.19 2.40 -4.33
N VAL A 134 -24.72 1.84 -3.25
CA VAL A 134 -23.93 1.10 -2.25
C VAL A 134 -23.29 -0.13 -2.89
N ILE A 135 -24.07 -0.91 -3.64
CA ILE A 135 -23.60 -2.12 -4.33
C ILE A 135 -22.49 -1.76 -5.33
N ALA A 136 -22.71 -0.76 -6.18
CA ALA A 136 -21.74 -0.32 -7.17
C ALA A 136 -20.42 0.13 -6.53
N ALA A 137 -20.48 0.86 -5.40
CA ALA A 137 -19.30 1.29 -4.68
C ALA A 137 -18.53 0.10 -4.04
N ILE A 138 -19.24 -0.89 -3.50
CA ILE A 138 -18.63 -2.12 -2.98
C ILE A 138 -17.95 -2.92 -4.11
N GLU A 139 -18.59 -3.05 -5.26
CA GLU A 139 -18.03 -3.75 -6.43
C GLU A 139 -16.77 -3.04 -6.94
N GLN A 140 -16.80 -1.70 -7.04
CA GLN A 140 -15.64 -0.91 -7.44
C GLN A 140 -14.46 -1.11 -6.47
N ARG A 141 -14.71 -1.03 -5.16
CA ARG A 141 -13.67 -1.24 -4.14
C ARG A 141 -13.12 -2.66 -4.18
N THR A 142 -14.00 -3.65 -4.33
CA THR A 142 -13.59 -5.06 -4.41
C THR A 142 -12.70 -5.28 -5.62
N SER A 143 -13.11 -4.75 -6.78
CA SER A 143 -12.32 -4.83 -8.01
C SER A 143 -10.94 -4.20 -7.83
N PHE A 144 -10.88 -2.99 -7.26
CA PHE A 144 -9.62 -2.31 -7.00
C PHE A 144 -8.68 -3.13 -6.09
N ILE A 145 -9.18 -3.64 -4.96
CA ILE A 145 -8.38 -4.49 -4.07
C ILE A 145 -7.89 -5.76 -4.78
N GLN A 146 -8.72 -6.37 -5.64
CA GLN A 146 -8.32 -7.53 -6.44
C GLN A 146 -7.32 -7.21 -7.56
N THR A 147 -7.21 -5.96 -8.00
CA THR A 147 -6.10 -5.56 -8.88
C THR A 147 -4.78 -5.52 -8.12
N LEU A 148 -4.78 -4.97 -6.91
CA LEU A 148 -3.59 -4.85 -6.06
C LEU A 148 -3.15 -6.19 -5.44
N SER A 149 -4.04 -7.18 -5.36
CA SER A 149 -3.70 -8.52 -4.85
C SER A 149 -2.73 -9.28 -5.78
N LYS A 150 -2.61 -8.85 -7.04
CA LYS A 150 -1.67 -9.41 -8.03
C LYS A 150 -0.25 -8.84 -7.88
N GLY A 151 -0.08 -7.77 -7.13
CA GLY A 151 1.19 -7.09 -6.94
C GLY A 151 1.02 -5.56 -6.87
N PRO A 152 2.09 -4.84 -6.52
CA PRO A 152 2.08 -3.38 -6.51
C PRO A 152 1.73 -2.81 -7.88
N LEU A 153 0.96 -1.72 -7.90
CA LEU A 153 0.72 -0.92 -9.10
C LEU A 153 1.62 0.31 -9.05
N ASP A 154 2.31 0.58 -10.14
CA ASP A 154 3.05 1.83 -10.31
C ASP A 154 2.04 2.99 -10.45
N ALA A 155 2.29 4.09 -9.74
CA ALA A 155 1.44 5.27 -9.67
C ALA A 155 1.92 6.41 -10.58
#